data_AF-A0A5E7UH25-F1
#
_entry.id   AF-A0A5E7UH25-F1
#
_cell.length_a   1.000
_cell.length_b   1.000
_cell.length_c   1.000
_cell.angle_alpha   90.00
_cell.angle_beta   90.00
_cell.angle_gamma   90.00
#
_symmetry.space_group_name_H-M   'P 1'
#
loop_
_entity.id
_entity.type
_entity.pdbx_description
1 polymer ?
#
loop_
_entity_poly.entity_id
_entity_poly.type
_entity_poly.pdbx_seq_one_letter_code
_entity_poly.pdbx_strand_id
1 'polypeptide(L)'
;MFIHPHMISSDLVRNLDAQLNRLGAVAHVAVGHTDTSALVAIGQGFPAPFPLNHPTLSSFVEADLIAASLNPLQGIDDRQRVAILRSMTGAGGH
;
A
#
# COMPACT_ATOMS: atom_id res chain seq x y z
N MET A 1 30.96 0.07 2.75
CA MET A 1 29.78 0.73 3.31
C MET A 1 28.61 -0.25 3.14
N PHE A 2 28.28 -1.00 4.19
CA PHE A 2 27.16 -1.95 4.15
C PHE A 2 25.89 -1.14 4.36
N ILE A 3 25.06 -1.05 3.33
CA ILE A 3 23.70 -0.52 3.45
C ILE A 3 22.96 -1.57 4.29
N HIS A 4 22.72 -1.26 5.58
CA HIS A 4 21.82 -2.08 6.37
C HIS A 4 20.51 -2.18 5.58
N PRO A 5 19.96 -3.38 5.34
CA PRO A 5 18.60 -3.45 4.85
C PRO A 5 17.79 -2.67 5.87
N HIS A 6 17.11 -1.61 5.44
CA HIS A 6 16.17 -0.89 6.28
C HIS A 6 15.21 -1.96 6.80
N MET A 7 15.43 -2.40 8.05
CA MET A 7 14.57 -3.39 8.68
C MET A 7 13.22 -2.71 8.71
N ILE A 8 12.27 -3.23 7.94
CA ILE A 8 10.87 -2.81 8.00
C ILE A 8 10.49 -2.89 9.47
N SER A 9 10.40 -1.74 10.13
CA SER A 9 10.21 -1.71 11.57
C SER A 9 8.83 -2.29 11.87
N SER A 10 8.74 -3.18 12.86
CA SER A 10 7.45 -3.71 13.30
C SER A 10 6.50 -2.60 13.74
N ASP A 11 7.01 -1.48 14.26
CA ASP A 11 6.22 -0.29 14.58
C ASP A 11 5.65 0.39 13.33
N LEU A 12 6.39 0.42 12.23
CA LEU A 12 5.91 0.96 10.96
C LEU A 12 4.75 0.11 10.42
N VAL A 13 4.93 -1.21 10.38
CA VAL A 13 3.88 -2.15 9.94
C VAL A 13 2.64 -2.01 10.82
N ARG A 14 2.80 -1.95 12.14
CA ARG A 14 1.67 -1.78 13.07
C ARG A 14 0.94 -0.46 12.88
N ASN A 15 1.66 0.64 12.63
CA ASN A 15 1.04 1.94 12.36
C ASN A 15 0.29 1.96 11.04
N LEU A 16 0.83 1.33 10.00
CA LEU A 16 0.19 1.23 8.70
C LEU A 16 -1.04 0.32 8.76
N ASP A 17 -0.95 -0.81 9.45
CA ASP A 17 -2.09 -1.70 9.71
C ASP A 17 -3.23 -0.97 10.43
N ALA A 18 -2.90 -0.17 11.46
CA ALA A 18 -3.90 0.64 12.16
C ALA A 18 -4.56 1.70 11.25
N GLN A 19 -3.81 2.30 10.31
CA GLN A 19 -4.37 3.22 9.32
C GLN A 19 -5.30 2.50 8.35
N LEU A 20 -4.90 1.34 7.84
CA LEU A 20 -5.70 0.52 6.92
C LEU A 20 -7.00 0.03 7.55
N ASN A 21 -6.92 -0.47 8.79
CA ASN A 21 -8.10 -0.91 9.57
C ASN A 21 -9.11 0.23 9.79
N ARG A 22 -8.63 1.46 10.05
CA ARG A 22 -9.51 2.63 10.19
C ARG A 22 -10.20 3.01 8.89
N LEU A 23 -9.54 2.78 7.77
CA LEU A 23 -10.02 3.08 6.43
C LEU A 23 -10.89 1.97 5.83
N GLY A 24 -10.85 0.75 6.40
CA GLY A 24 -11.45 -0.44 5.77
C GLY A 24 -10.83 -0.74 4.41
N ALA A 25 -9.52 -0.52 4.27
CA ALA A 25 -8.79 -0.53 3.01
C ALA A 25 -7.58 -1.47 3.06
N VAL A 26 -6.98 -1.73 1.90
CA VAL A 26 -5.80 -2.59 1.74
C VAL A 26 -4.61 -1.81 1.19
N ALA A 27 -3.40 -2.33 1.41
CA ALA A 27 -2.17 -1.65 0.99
C ALA A 27 -1.88 -1.86 -0.50
N HIS A 28 -1.47 -0.80 -1.17
CA HIS A 28 -0.96 -0.84 -2.54
C HIS A 28 0.23 0.11 -2.69
N VAL A 29 1.10 -0.18 -3.65
CA VAL A 29 2.20 0.70 -4.04
C VAL A 29 1.79 1.46 -5.29
N ALA A 30 1.66 2.77 -5.17
CA ALA A 30 1.48 3.66 -6.31
C ALA A 30 2.85 4.09 -6.83
N VAL A 31 3.05 4.01 -8.14
CA VAL A 31 4.23 4.55 -8.82
C VAL A 31 3.82 5.87 -9.48
N GLY A 32 4.32 6.98 -8.95
CA GLY A 32 4.11 8.30 -9.54
C GLY A 32 4.95 8.52 -10.81
N HIS A 33 4.61 9.55 -11.60
CA HIS A 33 5.37 9.96 -12.79
C HIS A 33 6.83 10.38 -12.49
N THR A 34 7.18 10.59 -11.23
CA THR A 34 8.50 11.04 -10.76
C THR A 34 9.35 9.89 -10.18
N ASP A 35 9.10 8.64 -10.57
CA ASP A 35 9.75 7.41 -10.05
C ASP A 35 9.67 7.23 -8.53
N THR A 36 8.83 8.04 -7.86
CA THR A 36 8.65 8.00 -6.42
C THR A 36 7.55 6.98 -6.11
N SER A 37 7.94 5.90 -5.42
CA SER A 37 6.99 4.88 -4.97
C SER A 37 6.39 5.30 -3.63
N ALA A 38 5.06 5.28 -3.53
CA ALA A 38 4.33 5.65 -2.32
C ALA A 38 3.40 4.51 -1.90
N LEU A 39 3.28 4.29 -0.59
CA LEU A 39 2.28 3.38 -0.04
C LEU A 39 0.95 4.12 0.05
N VAL A 40 -0.06 3.52 -0.57
CA VAL A 40 -1.42 4.05 -0.61
C VAL A 40 -2.40 2.97 -0.15
N ALA A 41 -3.52 3.42 0.41
CA ALA A 41 -4.66 2.59 0.72
C ALA A 41 -5.61 2.56 -0.49
N ILE A 42 -6.05 1.38 -0.87
CA ILE A 42 -7.08 1.16 -1.89
C ILE A 42 -8.23 0.37 -1.27
N GLY A 43 -9.46 0.62 -1.70
CA GLY A 43 -10.64 0.02 -1.09
C GLY A 43 -11.84 0.05 -2.02
N GLN A 44 -12.79 -0.86 -1.81
CA GLN A 44 -14.05 -0.79 -2.53
C GLN A 44 -14.81 0.48 -2.10
N GLY A 45 -15.25 1.27 -3.08
CA GLY A 45 -15.91 2.56 -2.84
C GLY A 45 -14.95 3.74 -2.67
N PHE A 46 -13.62 3.53 -2.73
CA PHE A 46 -12.68 4.63 -2.75
C PHE A 46 -12.64 5.23 -4.16
N PRO A 47 -12.86 6.56 -4.33
CA PRO A 47 -12.83 7.19 -5.64
C PRO A 47 -11.40 7.31 -6.20
N ALA A 48 -10.39 7.26 -5.32
CA ALA A 48 -8.98 7.30 -5.66
C ALA A 48 -8.15 6.63 -4.55
N PRO A 49 -6.91 6.18 -4.84
CA PRO A 49 -6.00 5.71 -3.81
C PRO A 49 -5.74 6.80 -2.76
N PHE A 50 -5.79 6.42 -1.48
CA PHE A 50 -5.58 7.34 -0.36
C PHE A 50 -4.14 7.23 0.15
N PRO A 51 -3.36 8.32 0.27
CA PRO A 51 -1.97 8.25 0.71
C PRO A 51 -1.87 7.81 2.18
N LEU A 52 -1.02 6.83 2.48
CA LEU A 52 -0.73 6.43 3.86
C LEU A 52 0.36 7.30 4.45
N ASN A 53 0.32 7.52 5.77
CA ASN A 53 1.39 8.22 6.47
C ASN A 53 2.52 7.24 6.80
N HIS A 54 3.64 7.38 6.08
CA HIS A 54 4.85 6.58 6.22
C HIS A 54 6.10 7.45 6.02
N PRO A 55 7.28 7.08 6.58
CA PRO A 55 8.54 7.73 6.26
C PRO A 55 8.86 7.57 4.77
N THR A 56 9.73 8.43 4.24
CA THR A 56 10.18 8.33 2.85
C THR A 56 10.76 6.94 2.57
N LEU A 57 10.24 6.28 1.54
CA LEU A 57 10.70 4.97 1.10
C LEU A 57 11.85 5.16 0.11
N SER A 58 12.85 4.30 0.20
CA SER A 58 14.07 4.40 -0.60
C SER A 58 13.93 3.71 -1.96
N SER A 59 12.96 2.80 -2.11
CA SER A 59 12.75 2.06 -3.35
C SER A 59 11.33 1.51 -3.50
N PHE A 60 10.96 1.17 -4.73
CA PHE A 60 9.74 0.42 -5.03
C PHE A 60 9.71 -0.93 -4.31
N VAL A 61 10.84 -1.65 -4.29
CA VAL A 61 10.94 -2.98 -3.65
C VAL A 61 10.64 -2.89 -2.15
N GLU A 62 11.13 -1.85 -1.48
CA GLU A 62 10.82 -1.61 -0.08
C GLU A 62 9.32 -1.38 0.14
N ALA A 63 8.69 -0.55 -0.70
CA ALA A 63 7.25 -0.32 -0.65
C ALA A 63 6.46 -1.62 -0.89
N ASP A 64 6.86 -2.43 -1.86
CA ASP A 64 6.16 -3.66 -2.23
C ASP A 64 6.27 -4.72 -1.11
N LEU A 65 7.44 -4.86 -0.49
CA LEU A 65 7.63 -5.73 0.67
C LEU A 65 6.76 -5.31 1.86
N ILE A 66 6.63 -4.00 2.12
CA ILE A 66 5.73 -3.50 3.18
C ILE A 66 4.27 -3.81 2.84
N ALA A 67 3.81 -3.53 1.61
CA ALA A 67 2.45 -3.84 1.19
C ALA A 67 2.15 -5.34 1.27
N ALA A 68 3.07 -6.19 0.83
CA ALA A 68 2.97 -7.65 0.91
C ALA A 68 2.91 -8.15 2.37
N SER A 69 3.53 -7.45 3.32
CA SER A 69 3.42 -7.77 4.75
C SER A 69 2.10 -7.34 5.38
N LEU A 70 1.48 -6.27 4.87
CA LEU A 70 0.24 -5.70 5.40
C LEU A 70 -1.02 -6.42 4.91
N ASN A 71 -1.07 -6.81 3.63
CA ASN A 71 -2.26 -7.40 3.03
C ASN A 71 -2.75 -8.70 3.71
N PRO A 72 -1.86 -9.62 4.14
CA PRO A 72 -2.25 -10.79 4.93
C PRO A 72 -2.87 -10.43 6.29
N LEU A 73 -2.44 -9.32 6.92
CA LEU A 73 -3.02 -8.84 8.18
C LEU A 73 -4.47 -8.35 7.98
N GLN A 74 -4.75 -7.85 6.78
CA GLN A 74 -6.09 -7.45 6.35
C GLN A 74 -6.91 -8.64 5.81
N GLY A 75 -6.38 -9.86 5.85
CA GLY A 75 -7.04 -11.07 5.37
C GLY A 75 -7.23 -11.11 3.85
N ILE A 76 -6.44 -10.33 3.10
CA ILE A 76 -6.60 -10.13 1.66
C ILE A 76 -5.39 -10.71 0.91
N ASP A 77 -5.65 -11.46 -0.16
CA ASP A 77 -4.61 -11.91 -1.09
C ASP A 77 -4.37 -10.93 -2.25
N ASP A 78 -3.32 -11.17 -3.03
CA ASP A 78 -2.97 -10.29 -4.15
C ASP A 78 -4.07 -10.24 -5.22
N ARG A 79 -4.80 -11.33 -5.43
CA ARG A 79 -5.89 -11.41 -6.43
C ARG A 79 -7.05 -10.51 -6.03
N GLN A 80 -7.43 -10.51 -4.77
CA GLN A 80 -8.46 -9.64 -4.22
C GLN A 80 -8.02 -8.17 -4.25
N ARG A 81 -6.77 -7.88 -3.89
CA ARG A 81 -6.18 -6.53 -4.01
C ARG A 81 -6.23 -6.01 -5.46
N VAL A 82 -5.86 -6.83 -6.44
CA VAL A 82 -5.95 -6.48 -7.87
C VAL A 82 -7.39 -6.28 -8.31
N ALA A 83 -8.34 -7.08 -7.81
CA ALA A 83 -9.76 -6.89 -8.09
C ALA A 83 -10.30 -5.55 -7.56
N ILE A 84 -9.91 -5.15 -6.35
CA ILE A 84 -10.23 -3.83 -5.76
C ILE A 84 -9.63 -2.71 -6.63
N LEU A 85 -8.36 -2.83 -7.01
CA LEU A 85 -7.71 -1.83 -7.85
C LEU A 85 -8.43 -1.67 -9.21
N ARG A 86 -8.81 -2.79 -9.83
CA ARG A 86 -9.57 -2.78 -11.09
C ARG A 86 -10.97 -2.20 -10.93
N SER A 87 -11.65 -2.42 -9.80
CA SER A 87 -12.96 -1.81 -9.58
C SER A 87 -12.86 -0.30 -9.39
N MET A 88 -11.77 0.19 -8.79
CA MET A 88 -11.51 1.63 -8.66
C MET A 88 -11.22 2.30 -10.02
N THR A 89 -10.46 1.65 -10.91
CA THR A 89 -10.18 2.19 -12.25
C THR A 89 -11.34 2.01 -13.23
N GLY A 90 -12.13 0.93 -13.08
CA GLY A 90 -13.32 0.66 -13.89
C GLY A 90 -14.54 1.53 -13.55
N ALA A 91 -14.56 2.18 -12.38
CA ALA A 91 -15.64 3.09 -11.99
C ALA A 91 -15.65 4.43 -12.76
N GLY A 92 -14.63 4.70 -13.60
CA GLY A 92 -14.49 5.95 -14.36
C GLY A 92 -14.81 5.87 -15.86
N GLY A 93 -15.42 4.77 -16.35
CA GLY A 93 -15.67 4.56 -17.78
C GLY A 93 -17.14 4.37 -18.12
N HIS A 94 -17.94 5.45 -18.08
CA HIS A 94 -19.25 5.55 -18.73
C HIS A 94 -19.51 6.99 -19.17
#